data_AF-A0A966SEE2-F1
#
_entry.id   AF-A0A966SEE2-F1
#
_cell.length_a   1.000
_cell.length_b   1.000
_cell.length_c   1.000
_cell.angle_alpha   90.00
_cell.angle_beta   90.00
_cell.angle_gamma   90.00
#
_symmetry.space_group_name_H-M   'P 1'
#
loop_
_entity.id
_entity.type
_entity.pdbx_description
1 polymer ?
#
loop_
_entity_poly.entity_id
_entity_poly.type
_entity_poly.pdbx_seq_one_letter_code
_entity_poly.pdbx_strand_id
1 'polypeptide(L)'
;MKSLSLLSLAFIAAFSLVTTSGSATDWAQYRGTADLRGVASGKLASQLDLLWSFKTGGPVKSSAAIVGGNVFVGSDDGFLYSLALATGK
;
A
#
# COMPACT_ATOMS: atom_id res chain seq x y z
N MET A 1 33.93 -27.12 -48.45
CA MET A 1 33.49 -28.17 -47.51
C MET A 1 32.42 -27.56 -46.63
N LYS A 2 31.27 -28.24 -46.53
CA LYS A 2 30.02 -27.73 -45.98
C LYS A 2 30.05 -27.77 -44.45
N SER A 3 29.58 -26.73 -43.77
CA SER A 3 28.82 -26.90 -42.54
C SER A 3 27.71 -25.85 -42.47
N LEU A 4 26.49 -26.36 -42.61
CA LEU A 4 25.22 -25.72 -42.33
C LEU A 4 24.97 -25.76 -40.81
N SER A 5 23.92 -25.05 -40.36
CA SER A 5 23.21 -25.19 -39.06
C SER A 5 23.74 -24.30 -37.91
N LEU A 6 22.94 -23.62 -37.08
CA LEU A 6 21.50 -23.62 -36.82
C LEU A 6 21.02 -22.20 -36.47
N LEU A 7 19.80 -21.91 -36.91
CA LEU A 7 18.94 -20.83 -36.44
C LEU A 7 18.62 -21.04 -34.95
N SER A 8 19.08 -20.16 -34.06
CA SER A 8 18.58 -20.09 -32.68
C SER A 8 17.85 -18.77 -32.48
N LEU A 9 16.53 -18.87 -32.59
CA LEU A 9 15.54 -17.83 -32.34
C LEU A 9 15.58 -17.47 -30.83
N ALA A 10 16.19 -16.34 -30.46
CA ALA A 10 16.07 -15.83 -29.09
C ALA A 10 14.70 -15.14 -28.96
N PHE A 11 13.71 -15.87 -28.48
CA PHE A 11 12.38 -15.37 -28.14
C PHE A 11 12.46 -14.52 -26.87
N ILE A 12 11.82 -13.36 -26.94
CA ILE A 12 11.81 -12.26 -25.98
C ILE A 12 11.26 -12.69 -24.61
N ALA A 13 11.93 -12.26 -23.55
CA ALA A 13 11.27 -11.94 -22.29
C ALA A 13 11.92 -10.68 -21.71
N ALA A 14 11.52 -9.52 -22.23
CA ALA A 14 11.69 -8.26 -21.51
C ALA A 14 10.78 -8.32 -20.28
N PHE A 15 11.29 -8.87 -19.19
CA PHE A 15 10.63 -8.77 -17.89
C PHE A 15 10.73 -7.30 -17.47
N SER A 16 9.74 -6.51 -17.90
CA SER A 16 9.62 -5.11 -17.46
C SER A 16 9.39 -5.16 -15.97
N LEU A 17 10.39 -4.73 -15.20
CA LEU A 17 10.28 -4.57 -13.77
C LEU A 17 9.18 -3.53 -13.54
N VAL A 18 7.98 -3.98 -13.17
CA VAL A 18 6.90 -3.10 -12.71
C VAL A 18 7.35 -2.57 -11.36
N THR A 19 8.07 -1.45 -11.37
CA THR A 19 8.32 -0.68 -10.16
C THR A 19 7.00 -0.01 -9.80
N THR A 20 6.22 -0.60 -8.90
CA THR A 20 5.11 0.14 -8.29
C THR A 20 5.72 1.22 -7.43
N SER A 21 5.81 2.44 -7.99
CA SER A 21 6.18 3.64 -7.26
C SER A 21 5.05 3.97 -6.29
N GLY A 22 5.05 3.33 -5.11
CA GLY A 22 4.24 3.79 -3.98
C GLY A 22 4.66 5.22 -3.66
N SER A 23 3.70 6.14 -3.64
CA SER A 23 3.98 7.54 -3.29
C SER A 23 4.50 7.60 -1.85
N ALA A 24 5.36 8.56 -1.51
CA ALA A 24 5.87 8.74 -0.14
C ALA A 24 4.77 8.96 0.93
N THR A 25 3.53 9.19 0.48
CA THR A 25 2.30 9.29 1.29
C THR A 25 1.60 7.97 1.55
N ASP A 26 2.02 6.87 0.90
CA ASP A 26 1.38 5.57 1.05
C ASP A 26 1.92 4.82 2.28
N TRP A 27 1.01 4.18 2.99
CA TRP A 27 1.23 3.27 4.11
C TRP A 27 0.54 1.94 3.81
N ALA A 28 1.08 1.18 2.86
CA ALA A 28 0.31 0.12 2.20
C ALA A 28 -0.04 -1.11 3.06
N GLN A 29 0.51 -1.25 4.27
CA GLN A 29 0.38 -2.48 5.05
C GLN A 29 0.37 -2.25 6.56
N TYR A 30 0.05 -3.31 7.30
CA TYR A 30 0.15 -3.35 8.76
C TYR A 30 1.54 -2.85 9.19
N ARG A 31 1.56 -1.81 10.03
CA ARG A 31 2.79 -1.17 10.51
C ARG A 31 3.76 -0.66 9.41
N GLY A 32 3.26 -0.43 8.20
CA GLY A 32 3.91 0.38 7.15
C GLY A 32 5.01 -0.32 6.36
N THR A 33 5.84 -1.12 7.02
CA THR A 33 6.98 -1.83 6.41
C THR A 33 6.86 -3.34 6.60
N ALA A 34 7.55 -4.11 5.76
CA ALA A 34 7.50 -5.58 5.82
C ALA A 34 8.03 -6.17 7.13
N ASP A 35 8.90 -5.43 7.83
CA ASP A 35 9.40 -5.78 9.17
C ASP A 35 8.53 -5.22 10.31
N LEU A 36 7.37 -4.66 9.96
CA LEU A 36 6.31 -4.25 10.88
C LEU A 36 6.74 -3.21 11.93
N ARG A 37 7.57 -2.23 11.57
CA ARG A 37 8.11 -1.25 12.54
C ARG A 37 7.10 -0.24 13.03
N GLY A 38 6.19 0.21 12.17
CA GLY A 38 5.21 1.23 12.53
C GLY A 38 5.79 2.64 12.69
N VAL A 39 6.88 2.96 11.98
CA VAL A 39 7.54 4.27 12.07
C VAL A 39 7.15 5.15 10.89
N ALA A 40 6.43 6.24 11.16
CA ALA A 40 6.11 7.26 10.17
C ALA A 40 7.23 8.30 10.09
N SER A 41 7.61 8.64 8.86
CA SER A 41 8.53 9.75 8.59
C SER A 41 7.72 11.05 8.51
N GLY A 42 8.12 12.08 9.26
CA GLY A 42 7.44 13.36 9.24
C GLY A 42 7.63 14.14 10.53
N LYS A 43 7.46 15.46 10.45
CA LYS A 43 7.45 16.32 11.64
C LYS A 43 6.00 16.52 12.07
N LEU A 44 5.71 16.18 13.33
CA LEU A 44 4.41 16.49 13.93
C LEU A 44 4.33 17.98 14.26
N ALA A 45 3.12 18.53 14.17
CA ALA A 45 2.83 19.87 14.67
C ALA A 45 2.93 19.91 16.21
N SER A 46 3.15 21.09 16.78
CA SER A 46 3.19 21.29 18.23
C SER A 46 1.83 21.13 18.91
N GLN A 47 0.74 21.21 18.14
CA GLN A 47 -0.62 20.96 18.57
C GLN A 47 -1.32 20.13 17.50
N LEU A 48 -2.14 19.16 17.93
CA LEU A 48 -2.91 18.28 17.05
C LEU A 48 -4.40 18.57 17.20
N ASP A 49 -5.10 18.67 16.07
CA ASP A 49 -6.55 18.81 16.01
C ASP A 49 -7.16 17.54 15.39
N LEU A 50 -8.33 17.12 15.88
CA LEU A 50 -9.07 16.00 15.31
C LEU A 50 -9.71 16.43 13.97
N LEU A 51 -9.22 15.88 12.85
CA LEU A 51 -9.74 16.21 11.52
C LEU A 51 -11.08 15.50 11.23
N TRP A 52 -11.18 14.22 11.55
CA TRP A 52 -12.38 13.42 11.36
C TRP A 52 -12.37 12.18 12.25
N SER A 53 -13.55 11.59 12.43
CA SER A 53 -13.73 10.30 13.08
C SER A 53 -14.78 9.49 12.33
N PHE A 54 -14.61 8.17 12.33
CA PHE A 54 -15.52 7.23 11.71
C PHE A 54 -15.80 6.08 12.68
N LYS A 55 -17.07 5.68 12.80
CA LYS A 55 -17.50 4.60 13.70
C LYS A 55 -17.75 3.33 12.90
N THR A 56 -16.98 2.28 13.20
CA THR A 56 -17.23 0.91 12.72
C THR A 56 -18.33 0.23 13.54
N GLY A 57 -18.85 -0.89 13.04
CA GLY A 57 -19.82 -1.72 13.76
C GLY A 57 -19.19 -2.61 14.84
N GLY A 58 -17.90 -2.95 14.70
CA GLY A 58 -17.15 -3.78 15.66
C GLY A 58 -15.77 -3.22 16.02
N PRO A 59 -15.05 -3.87 16.95
CA PRO A 59 -13.68 -3.53 17.30
C PRO A 59 -12.74 -3.46 16.08
N VAL A 60 -11.81 -2.51 16.11
CA VAL A 60 -10.69 -2.42 15.14
C VAL A 60 -9.41 -2.84 15.87
N LYS A 61 -8.80 -3.95 15.43
CA LYS A 61 -7.59 -4.52 16.04
C LYS A 61 -6.31 -4.30 15.23
N SER A 62 -6.44 -4.08 13.93
CA SER A 62 -5.32 -3.85 13.03
C SER A 62 -5.00 -2.36 12.87
N SER A 63 -3.78 -2.02 12.45
CA SER A 63 -3.47 -0.67 11.98
C SER A 63 -4.08 -0.43 10.60
N ALA A 64 -4.44 0.82 10.29
CA ALA A 64 -4.91 1.18 8.97
C ALA A 64 -3.82 1.04 7.90
N ALA A 65 -4.23 0.76 6.66
CA ALA A 65 -3.39 0.92 5.47
C ALA A 65 -3.86 2.15 4.68
N ILE A 66 -2.94 2.90 4.09
CA ILE A 66 -3.24 4.13 3.34
C ILE A 66 -2.62 3.99 1.95
N VAL A 67 -3.43 4.02 0.90
CA VAL A 67 -2.93 4.00 -0.48
C VAL A 67 -3.85 4.82 -1.36
N GLY A 68 -3.28 5.66 -2.22
CA GLY A 68 -4.05 6.37 -3.24
C GLY A 68 -5.17 7.25 -2.66
N GLY A 69 -4.90 7.92 -1.53
CA GLY A 69 -5.85 8.82 -0.87
C GLY A 69 -6.97 8.14 -0.08
N ASN A 70 -6.92 6.81 0.09
CA ASN A 70 -7.88 6.05 0.88
C ASN A 70 -7.23 5.41 2.09
N VAL A 71 -8.01 5.26 3.16
CA VAL A 71 -7.67 4.58 4.41
C VAL A 71 -8.49 3.30 4.49
N PHE A 72 -7.80 2.17 4.61
CA PHE A 72 -8.41 0.85 4.70
C PHE A 72 -8.33 0.33 6.13
N VAL A 73 -9.48 -0.06 6.69
CA VAL A 73 -9.61 -0.50 8.09
C VAL A 73 -10.49 -1.74 8.17
N GLY A 74 -9.94 -2.84 8.67
CA GLY A 74 -10.72 -4.05 8.98
C GLY A 74 -11.33 -3.97 10.37
N SER A 75 -12.57 -4.44 10.51
CA SER A 75 -13.28 -4.52 11.79
C SER A 75 -13.79 -5.94 12.07
N ASP A 76 -13.92 -6.26 13.35
CA ASP A 76 -14.50 -7.51 13.85
C ASP A 76 -16.02 -7.62 13.53
N ASP A 77 -16.65 -6.60 12.95
CA ASP A 77 -18.00 -6.70 12.37
C ASP A 77 -18.05 -7.44 11.02
N GLY A 78 -16.89 -7.88 10.52
CA GLY A 78 -16.77 -8.63 9.28
C GLY A 78 -16.59 -7.77 8.03
N PHE A 79 -16.47 -6.44 8.16
CA PHE A 79 -16.28 -5.53 7.05
C PHE A 79 -14.85 -4.97 6.96
N LEU A 80 -14.42 -4.73 5.73
CA LEU A 80 -13.28 -3.89 5.40
C LEU A 80 -13.81 -2.53 4.93
N TYR A 81 -13.53 -1.49 5.70
CA TYR A 81 -13.90 -0.12 5.39
C TYR A 81 -12.83 0.51 4.48
N SER A 82 -13.27 1.30 3.50
CA SER A 82 -12.44 2.18 2.69
C SER A 82 -12.96 3.60 2.86
N LEU A 83 -12.15 4.46 3.46
CA LEU A 83 -12.52 5.83 3.81
C LEU A 83 -11.61 6.81 3.07
N ALA A 84 -12.14 7.93 2.59
CA ALA A 84 -11.31 8.99 2.03
C ALA A 84 -10.38 9.58 3.12
N LEU A 85 -9.06 9.61 2.88
CA LEU A 85 -8.06 10.09 3.86
C LEU A 85 -8.33 11.53 4.32
N ALA A 86 -8.84 12.37 3.42
CA ALA A 86 -9.09 13.78 3.70
C ALA A 86 -10.33 14.02 4.58
N THR A 87 -11.32 13.12 4.56
CA THR A 87 -12.65 13.42 5.12
C THR A 87 -13.23 12.33 6.02
N GLY A 88 -12.68 11.12 6.00
CA GLY A 88 -13.19 9.98 6.76
C GLY A 88 -14.55 9.46 6.28
N LYS A 89 -14.97 9.80 5.05
CA LYS A 89 -16.24 9.38 4.43
C LYS A 89 -16.05 8.17 3.53
#